data_AF-A0A3P3Z1X9-F1
#
_entry.id   AF-A0A3P3Z1X9-F1
#
_cell.length_a   1.000
_cell.length_b   1.000
_cell.length_c   1.000
_cell.angle_alpha   90.00
_cell.angle_beta   90.00
_cell.angle_gamma   90.00
#
_symmetry.space_group_name_H-M   'P 1'
#
loop_
_entity.id
_entity.type
_entity.pdbx_description
1 polymer ?
#
loop_
_entity_poly.entity_id
_entity_poly.type
_entity_poly.pdbx_seq_one_letter_code
_entity_poly.pdbx_strand_id
1 'polypeptide(L)'
;MCHVSTALWQEALHHRNSLWLDLLTDRHPTTNKKMGMPNSWGVPTEVGMSQKVVIWLNYAYTAFPDVPYLMKGDDDMYLKVPQYLSDLRYTQQGEWGRPRSLMATIPHGDVIPATLGIDGTKDCLYRVWRLHYGDIIYGNGVGYILDRRLVQAALNPFDGSNVFCSSC
;
A
#
# COMPACT_ATOMS: atom_id res chain seq x y z
N MET A 1 14.66 -23.56 -10.27
CA MET A 1 13.43 -23.30 -9.50
C MET A 1 13.82 -23.14 -8.04
N CYS A 2 13.42 -22.06 -7.37
CA CYS A 2 13.58 -21.95 -5.92
C CYS A 2 12.59 -22.91 -5.26
N HIS A 3 13.07 -23.83 -4.43
CA HIS A 3 12.20 -24.80 -3.74
C HIS A 3 11.60 -24.14 -2.49
N VAL A 4 10.26 -24.10 -2.40
CA VAL A 4 9.57 -23.80 -1.13
C VAL A 4 9.93 -24.86 -0.11
N SER A 5 10.23 -24.42 1.13
CA SER A 5 10.48 -25.35 2.22
C SER A 5 9.23 -26.16 2.58
N THR A 6 9.39 -27.41 2.97
CA THR A 6 8.25 -28.26 3.37
C THR A 6 7.40 -27.61 4.48
N ALA A 7 8.04 -26.87 5.40
CA ALA A 7 7.35 -26.14 6.45
C ALA A 7 6.41 -25.06 5.90
N LEU A 8 6.88 -24.22 4.97
CA LEU A 8 6.04 -23.19 4.34
C LEU A 8 4.90 -23.82 3.51
N TRP A 9 5.16 -24.95 2.84
CA TRP A 9 4.12 -25.72 2.15
C TRP A 9 3.01 -26.19 3.10
N GLN A 10 3.39 -26.74 4.25
CA GLN A 10 2.43 -27.20 5.26
C GLN A 10 1.63 -26.04 5.86
N GLU A 11 2.29 -24.93 6.18
CA GLU A 11 1.65 -23.72 6.69
C GLU A 11 0.62 -23.17 5.69
N ALA A 12 1.01 -23.03 4.42
CA ALA A 12 0.14 -22.52 3.37
C ALA A 12 -1.09 -23.42 3.14
N LEU A 13 -0.93 -24.74 3.21
CA LEU A 13 -2.04 -25.69 3.10
C LEU A 13 -2.97 -25.65 4.32
N HIS A 14 -2.41 -25.43 5.51
CA HIS A 14 -3.17 -25.39 6.75
C HIS A 14 -3.97 -24.09 6.90
N HIS A 15 -3.33 -22.94 6.69
CA HIS A 15 -3.93 -21.62 6.94
C HIS A 15 -4.55 -20.97 5.69
N ARG A 16 -4.14 -21.37 4.48
CA ARG A 16 -4.69 -20.90 3.19
C ARG A 16 -4.67 -19.37 3.04
N ASN A 17 -3.69 -18.71 3.65
CA ASN A 17 -3.55 -17.26 3.71
C ASN A 17 -2.14 -16.80 3.27
N SER A 18 -1.42 -17.65 2.55
CA SER A 18 -0.05 -17.37 2.08
C SER A 18 -0.05 -17.13 0.57
N LEU A 19 0.71 -16.12 0.14
CA LEU A 19 1.04 -15.88 -1.27
C LEU A 19 2.54 -16.04 -1.43
N TRP A 20 2.94 -16.94 -2.33
CA TRP A 20 4.33 -17.17 -2.65
C TRP A 20 4.54 -17.03 -4.16
N LEU A 21 5.59 -16.32 -4.54
CA LEU A 21 5.94 -16.02 -5.93
C LEU A 21 7.31 -16.61 -6.21
N ASP A 22 7.37 -17.55 -7.14
CA ASP A 22 8.60 -18.26 -7.53
C ASP A 22 9.57 -17.41 -8.36
N LEU A 23 9.05 -16.35 -9.01
CA LEU A 23 9.79 -15.38 -9.82
C LEU A 23 10.48 -14.29 -8.99
N LEU A 24 10.18 -14.17 -7.69
CA LEU A 24 10.79 -13.18 -6.80
C LEU A 24 11.54 -13.87 -5.66
N THR A 25 12.83 -13.57 -5.56
CA THR A 25 13.63 -13.97 -4.40
C THR A 25 13.69 -12.82 -3.40
N ASP A 26 13.31 -13.11 -2.17
CA ASP A 26 13.50 -12.17 -1.06
C ASP A 26 14.97 -11.82 -0.91
N ARG A 27 15.22 -10.50 -0.84
CA ARG A 27 16.57 -9.97 -0.80
C ARG A 27 17.04 -9.95 0.65
N HIS A 28 18.24 -10.47 0.87
CA HIS A 28 18.91 -10.36 2.16
C HIS A 28 19.30 -8.91 2.44
N PRO A 29 19.13 -8.44 3.69
CA PRO A 29 19.68 -7.18 4.12
C PRO A 29 21.16 -7.04 3.76
N THR A 30 21.54 -5.90 3.18
CA THR A 30 22.94 -5.60 2.84
C THR A 30 23.60 -4.65 3.84
N THR A 31 22.92 -4.37 4.96
CA THR A 31 23.38 -3.49 6.02
C THR A 31 23.33 -4.21 7.36
N ASN A 32 23.99 -3.64 8.37
CA ASN A 32 23.95 -4.17 9.74
C ASN A 32 22.69 -3.72 10.51
N LYS A 33 21.61 -3.39 9.79
CA LYS A 33 20.36 -3.01 10.42
C LYS A 33 19.82 -4.18 11.25
N LYS A 34 19.39 -3.86 12.46
CA LYS A 34 18.63 -4.77 13.33
C LYS A 34 17.16 -4.35 13.34
N MET A 35 16.32 -5.27 13.79
CA MET A 35 14.90 -5.02 13.99
C MET A 35 14.68 -3.77 14.87
N GLY A 36 13.73 -2.92 14.48
CA GLY A 36 13.42 -1.66 15.17
C GLY A 36 14.41 -0.51 15.01
N MET A 37 15.52 -0.68 14.27
CA MET A 37 16.51 0.39 14.06
C MET A 37 16.10 1.34 12.91
N PRO A 38 16.43 2.65 12.99
CA PRO A 38 16.07 3.65 11.97
C PRO A 38 16.93 3.61 10.69
N ASN A 39 17.78 2.59 10.51
CA ASN A 39 18.67 2.50 9.35
C ASN A 39 17.96 1.96 8.09
N SER A 40 18.63 1.93 6.93
CA SER A 40 18.16 1.22 5.73
C SER A 40 18.48 -0.27 5.81
N TRP A 41 17.68 -1.14 5.18
CA TRP A 41 17.99 -2.57 4.97
C TRP A 41 18.89 -2.81 3.73
N GLY A 42 19.23 -1.75 3.00
CA GLY A 42 20.01 -1.78 1.76
C GLY A 42 19.13 -1.63 0.51
N VAL A 43 19.69 -0.98 -0.52
CA VAL A 43 18.98 -0.70 -1.79
C VAL A 43 18.34 -1.95 -2.42
N PRO A 44 19.02 -3.12 -2.52
CA PRO A 44 18.39 -4.31 -3.09
C PRO A 44 17.15 -4.77 -2.31
N THR A 45 17.20 -4.69 -0.98
CA THR A 45 16.08 -5.03 -0.09
C THR A 45 14.92 -4.07 -0.27
N GLU A 46 15.21 -2.77 -0.33
CA GLU A 46 14.19 -1.73 -0.51
C GLU A 46 13.50 -1.86 -1.87
N VAL A 47 14.25 -2.10 -2.96
CA VAL A 47 13.68 -2.38 -4.28
C VAL A 47 12.81 -3.63 -4.25
N GLY A 48 13.26 -4.70 -3.59
CA GLY A 48 12.47 -5.92 -3.41
C GLY A 48 11.16 -5.67 -2.67
N MET A 49 11.17 -4.83 -1.62
CA MET A 49 9.95 -4.45 -0.91
C MET A 49 9.00 -3.63 -1.78
N SER A 50 9.51 -2.70 -2.61
CA SER A 50 8.68 -1.98 -3.58
C SER A 50 8.00 -2.93 -4.57
N GLN A 51 8.73 -3.91 -5.10
CA GLN A 51 8.16 -4.94 -6.00
C GLN A 51 7.05 -5.75 -5.31
N LYS A 52 7.27 -6.17 -4.05
CA LYS A 52 6.24 -6.85 -3.26
C LYS A 52 4.99 -6.02 -3.09
N VAL A 53 5.12 -4.73 -2.77
CA VAL A 53 3.96 -3.83 -2.58
C VAL A 53 3.15 -3.71 -3.87
N VAL A 54 3.79 -3.49 -5.01
CA VAL A 54 3.09 -3.38 -6.30
C VAL A 54 2.32 -4.66 -6.63
N ILE A 55 2.95 -5.83 -6.45
CA ILE A 55 2.31 -7.11 -6.76
C ILE A 55 1.20 -7.43 -5.78
N TRP A 56 1.41 -7.17 -4.47
CA TRP A 56 0.38 -7.33 -3.45
C TRP A 56 -0.85 -6.48 -3.77
N LEU A 57 -0.66 -5.19 -4.08
CA LEU A 57 -1.76 -4.29 -4.41
C LEU A 57 -2.49 -4.74 -5.67
N ASN A 58 -1.77 -5.16 -6.71
CA ASN A 58 -2.38 -5.66 -7.95
C ASN A 58 -3.19 -6.94 -7.72
N TYR A 59 -2.63 -7.91 -6.98
CA TYR A 59 -3.34 -9.13 -6.61
C TYR A 59 -4.57 -8.82 -5.76
N ALA A 60 -4.41 -8.04 -4.69
CA ALA A 60 -5.51 -7.76 -3.78
C ALA A 60 -6.64 -6.96 -4.46
N TYR A 61 -6.29 -6.02 -5.34
CA TYR A 61 -7.26 -5.27 -6.13
C TYR A 61 -8.07 -6.19 -7.05
N THR A 62 -7.43 -7.14 -7.73
CA THR A 62 -8.07 -8.05 -8.69
C THR A 62 -8.82 -9.20 -8.02
N ALA A 63 -8.24 -9.82 -6.99
CA ALA A 63 -8.81 -10.97 -6.29
C ALA A 63 -9.98 -10.62 -5.36
N PHE A 64 -10.02 -9.39 -4.85
CA PHE A 64 -11.05 -8.95 -3.90
C PHE A 64 -11.79 -7.70 -4.43
N PRO A 65 -12.64 -7.86 -5.46
CA PRO A 65 -13.30 -6.73 -6.13
C PRO A 65 -14.23 -5.93 -5.20
N ASP A 66 -14.87 -6.61 -4.25
CA ASP A 66 -15.88 -6.01 -3.36
C ASP A 66 -15.29 -5.43 -2.06
N VAL A 67 -13.97 -5.51 -1.87
CA VAL A 67 -13.31 -4.99 -0.67
C VAL A 67 -12.98 -3.50 -0.86
N PRO A 68 -13.56 -2.60 -0.05
CA PRO A 68 -13.39 -1.14 -0.23
C PRO A 68 -12.04 -0.61 0.26
N TYR A 69 -11.35 -1.35 1.14
CA TYR A 69 -10.08 -0.95 1.73
C TYR A 69 -9.07 -2.08 1.73
N LEU A 70 -7.85 -1.76 1.27
CA LEU A 70 -6.73 -2.68 1.28
C LEU A 70 -5.68 -2.20 2.27
N MET A 71 -5.29 -3.07 3.19
CA MET A 71 -4.25 -2.80 4.17
C MET A 71 -2.94 -3.47 3.78
N LYS A 72 -1.83 -2.78 4.03
CA LYS A 72 -0.50 -3.36 4.13
C LYS A 72 0.00 -3.13 5.56
N GLY A 73 0.65 -4.13 6.14
CA GLY A 73 1.36 -4.01 7.41
C GLY A 73 2.63 -4.85 7.40
N ASP A 74 3.54 -4.56 8.32
CA ASP A 74 4.68 -5.44 8.59
C ASP A 74 4.25 -6.58 9.53
N ASP A 75 4.95 -7.70 9.52
CA ASP A 75 4.68 -8.88 10.36
C ASP A 75 5.11 -8.69 11.82
N ASP A 76 5.84 -7.62 12.11
CA ASP A 76 6.29 -7.21 13.45
C ASP A 76 5.45 -6.08 14.07
N MET A 77 4.35 -5.70 13.43
CA MET A 77 3.43 -4.69 13.96
C MET A 77 2.42 -5.29 14.94
N TYR A 78 1.99 -4.48 15.91
CA TYR A 78 0.78 -4.75 16.70
C TYR A 78 -0.41 -3.95 16.15
N LEU A 79 -1.49 -4.63 15.76
CA LEU A 79 -2.72 -4.02 15.27
C LEU A 79 -3.89 -4.25 16.23
N LYS A 80 -4.41 -3.17 16.85
CA LYS A 80 -5.64 -3.22 17.64
C LYS A 80 -6.87 -3.17 16.72
N VAL A 81 -7.23 -4.31 16.13
CA VAL A 81 -8.27 -4.42 15.08
C VAL A 81 -9.61 -3.73 15.43
N PRO A 82 -10.19 -3.85 16.65
CA PRO A 82 -11.45 -3.17 16.95
C PRO A 82 -11.35 -1.64 16.93
N GLN A 83 -10.25 -1.08 17.46
CA GLN A 83 -9.98 0.35 17.41
C GLN A 83 -9.80 0.81 15.96
N TYR A 84 -9.02 0.04 15.21
CA TYR A 84 -8.76 0.31 13.81
C TYR A 84 -10.06 0.37 12.97
N LEU A 85 -10.98 -0.58 13.16
CA LEU A 85 -12.27 -0.56 12.45
C LEU A 85 -13.14 0.64 12.87
N SER A 86 -13.08 1.04 14.14
CA SER A 86 -13.75 2.25 14.64
C SER A 86 -13.20 3.51 13.97
N ASP A 87 -11.87 3.64 13.91
CA ASP A 87 -11.20 4.78 13.28
C ASP A 87 -11.50 4.87 11.78
N LEU A 88 -11.57 3.73 11.10
CA LEU A 88 -11.91 3.67 9.68
C LEU A 88 -13.34 4.15 9.42
N ARG A 89 -14.32 3.67 10.21
CA ARG A 89 -15.73 4.12 10.12
C ARG A 89 -15.87 5.61 10.38
N TYR A 90 -15.16 6.10 11.39
CA TYR A 90 -15.17 7.51 11.74
C TYR A 90 -14.51 8.38 10.64
N THR A 91 -13.47 7.87 9.98
CA THR A 91 -12.82 8.51 8.83
C THR A 91 -13.75 8.58 7.60
N GLN A 92 -14.55 7.54 7.35
CA GLN A 92 -15.55 7.50 6.26
C GLN A 92 -16.65 8.56 6.42
N GLN A 93 -16.98 8.89 7.66
CA GLN A 93 -18.00 9.87 8.00
C GLN A 93 -17.52 11.32 7.81
N GLY A 94 -16.23 11.53 7.49
CA GLY A 94 -15.66 12.87 7.29
C GLY A 94 -15.49 13.66 8.58
N GLU A 95 -15.65 13.02 9.74
CA GLU A 95 -15.67 13.70 11.05
C GLU A 95 -14.28 14.00 11.62
N TRP A 96 -13.21 13.42 11.05
CA TRP A 96 -11.87 13.96 11.24
C TRP A 96 -11.77 15.28 10.48
N GLY A 97 -12.04 16.41 11.15
CA GLY A 97 -11.98 17.79 10.64
C GLY A 97 -10.58 18.26 10.20
N ARG A 98 -9.88 17.48 9.37
CA ARG A 98 -8.66 17.89 8.68
C ARG A 98 -8.86 17.61 7.19
N PRO A 99 -8.85 18.64 6.31
CA PRO A 99 -8.70 18.39 4.89
C PRO A 99 -7.32 17.75 4.68
N ARG A 100 -7.29 16.47 4.32
CA ARG A 100 -6.05 15.72 4.16
C ARG A 100 -5.78 15.60 2.68
N SER A 101 -4.84 16.44 2.27
CA SER A 101 -4.38 16.55 0.90
C SER A 101 -3.95 15.18 0.32
N LEU A 102 -4.67 14.75 -0.71
CA LEU A 102 -4.30 13.62 -1.60
C LEU A 102 -3.08 13.95 -2.47
N MET A 103 -2.61 15.21 -2.46
CA MET A 103 -1.47 15.72 -3.24
C MET A 103 -0.22 14.86 -3.08
N ALA A 104 -0.01 14.26 -1.90
CA ALA A 104 1.19 13.49 -1.64
C ALA A 104 1.15 12.02 -2.09
N THR A 105 0.02 11.51 -2.57
CA THR A 105 -0.15 10.07 -2.85
C THR A 105 -0.46 9.74 -4.32
N ILE A 106 -0.80 10.75 -5.14
CA ILE A 106 -1.18 10.54 -6.54
C ILE A 106 -0.07 11.06 -7.45
N PRO A 107 0.44 10.27 -8.41
CA PRO A 107 1.55 10.66 -9.29
C PRO A 107 1.25 11.81 -10.28
N HIS A 108 0.03 12.37 -10.30
CA HIS A 108 -0.45 13.31 -11.31
C HIS A 108 -0.54 14.77 -10.83
N GLY A 109 0.50 15.27 -10.14
CA GLY A 109 0.62 16.71 -9.82
C GLY A 109 -0.67 17.31 -9.26
N ASP A 110 -1.26 16.62 -8.27
CA ASP A 110 -2.46 17.06 -7.54
C ASP A 110 -3.80 16.91 -8.26
N VAL A 111 -3.82 16.35 -9.48
CA VAL A 111 -5.07 16.06 -10.18
C VAL A 111 -5.55 14.66 -9.83
N ILE A 112 -6.67 14.59 -9.10
CA ILE A 112 -7.47 13.37 -8.95
C ILE A 112 -8.33 13.25 -10.22
N PRO A 113 -8.15 12.22 -11.06
CA PRO A 113 -9.06 11.99 -12.17
C PRO A 113 -10.51 11.90 -11.66
N ALA A 114 -11.42 12.69 -12.23
CA ALA A 114 -12.84 12.67 -11.86
C ALA A 114 -13.45 11.26 -12.04
N THR A 115 -12.88 10.46 -12.93
CA THR A 115 -13.20 9.05 -13.20
C THR A 115 -13.00 8.13 -11.99
N LEU A 116 -12.15 8.51 -11.03
CA LEU A 116 -11.97 7.75 -9.79
C LEU A 116 -13.08 8.03 -8.77
N GLY A 117 -13.87 9.10 -8.94
CA GLY A 117 -14.92 9.47 -7.99
C GLY A 117 -14.41 9.69 -6.56
N ILE A 118 -13.15 10.10 -6.39
CA ILE A 118 -12.55 10.39 -5.07
C ILE A 118 -12.92 11.81 -4.66
N ASP A 119 -13.56 11.93 -3.50
CA ASP A 119 -13.92 13.20 -2.89
C ASP A 119 -12.70 13.77 -2.14
N GLY A 120 -12.18 14.91 -2.59
CA GLY A 120 -11.02 15.58 -1.97
C GLY A 120 -11.25 16.06 -0.53
N THR A 121 -12.48 15.98 -0.02
CA THR A 121 -12.83 16.27 1.37
C THR A 121 -12.76 15.05 2.30
N LYS A 122 -12.64 13.84 1.75
CA LYS A 122 -12.58 12.58 2.51
C LYS A 122 -11.19 11.95 2.48
N ASP A 123 -10.77 11.38 3.60
CA ASP A 123 -9.47 10.70 3.68
C ASP A 123 -9.55 9.32 3.01
N CYS A 124 -8.72 9.09 2.00
CA CYS A 124 -8.62 7.83 1.26
C CYS A 124 -7.37 7.02 1.63
N LEU A 125 -6.55 7.53 2.55
CA LEU A 125 -5.34 6.89 3.05
C LEU A 125 -5.29 7.00 4.57
N TYR A 126 -5.63 5.93 5.28
CA TYR A 126 -5.37 5.84 6.71
C TYR A 126 -3.96 5.29 6.94
N ARG A 127 -3.17 5.97 7.77
CA ARG A 127 -1.78 5.57 8.04
C ARG A 127 -1.40 5.82 9.48
N VAL A 128 -0.52 4.95 10.00
CA VAL A 128 -0.01 5.05 11.37
C VAL A 128 1.06 6.14 11.48
N TRP A 129 1.94 6.28 10.47
CA TRP A 129 3.01 7.29 10.45
C TRP A 129 3.03 8.12 9.17
N ARG A 130 3.41 9.41 9.31
CA ARG A 130 3.71 10.32 8.20
C ARG A 130 5.19 10.60 8.18
N LEU A 131 5.85 10.35 7.05
CA LEU A 131 7.22 10.79 6.81
C LEU A 131 7.26 11.77 5.65
N HIS A 132 8.32 12.58 5.65
CA HIS A 132 8.59 13.59 4.63
C HIS A 132 9.95 13.32 4.01
N TYR A 133 10.03 13.39 2.67
CA TYR A 133 11.27 13.40 1.94
C TYR A 133 11.18 14.48 0.86
N GLY A 134 11.80 15.64 1.12
CA GLY A 134 11.52 16.86 0.36
C GLY A 134 10.03 17.22 0.44
N ASP A 135 9.42 17.46 -0.72
CA ASP A 135 7.99 17.78 -0.84
C ASP A 135 7.08 16.53 -0.88
N ILE A 136 7.67 15.33 -0.84
CA ILE A 136 6.93 14.06 -0.91
C ILE A 136 6.55 13.63 0.50
N ILE A 137 5.26 13.36 0.73
CA ILE A 137 4.75 12.81 1.99
C ILE A 137 4.31 11.37 1.78
N TYR A 138 4.93 10.44 2.48
CA TYR A 138 4.64 9.01 2.33
C TYR A 138 4.38 8.34 3.68
N GLY A 139 3.67 7.20 3.63
CA GLY A 139 3.53 6.29 4.77
C GLY A 139 4.67 5.27 4.78
N ASN A 140 5.24 4.97 5.95
CA ASN A 140 6.35 4.04 6.11
C ASN A 140 5.98 2.82 6.95
N GLY A 141 6.66 1.69 6.67
CA GLY A 141 6.99 0.63 7.62
C GLY A 141 5.77 -0.09 8.17
N VAL A 142 5.36 0.29 9.37
CA VAL A 142 4.43 -0.48 10.20
C VAL A 142 3.09 -0.78 9.52
N GLY A 143 2.59 0.09 8.65
CA GLY A 143 1.38 -0.19 7.88
C GLY A 143 0.53 1.02 7.51
N TYR A 144 -0.32 0.80 6.52
CA TYR A 144 -1.28 1.77 5.98
C TYR A 144 -2.49 1.05 5.37
N ILE A 145 -3.58 1.79 5.19
CA ILE A 145 -4.80 1.37 4.50
C ILE A 145 -5.05 2.32 3.35
N LEU A 146 -5.38 1.76 2.19
CA LEU A 146 -5.77 2.49 1.01
C LEU A 146 -7.23 2.22 0.70
N ASP A 147 -7.97 3.28 0.37
CA ASP A 147 -9.22 3.16 -0.38
C ASP A 147 -8.92 2.49 -1.73
N ARG A 148 -9.80 1.58 -2.15
CA ARG A 148 -9.66 0.85 -3.41
C ARG A 148 -9.43 1.76 -4.63
N ARG A 149 -10.05 2.95 -4.66
CA ARG A 149 -9.89 3.91 -5.76
C ARG A 149 -8.47 4.48 -5.83
N LEU A 150 -7.83 4.66 -4.67
CA LEU A 150 -6.44 5.08 -4.59
C LEU A 150 -5.49 3.98 -5.07
N VAL A 151 -5.82 2.71 -4.79
CA VAL A 151 -5.07 1.56 -5.34
C VAL A 151 -5.20 1.50 -6.87
N GLN A 152 -6.40 1.71 -7.41
CA GLN A 152 -6.62 1.79 -8.85
C GLN A 152 -5.77 2.90 -9.50
N ALA A 153 -5.74 4.09 -8.88
CA ALA A 153 -4.93 5.21 -9.36
C ALA A 153 -3.42 4.88 -9.37
N ALA A 154 -2.94 4.20 -8.32
CA ALA A 154 -1.54 3.83 -8.18
C ALA A 154 -1.10 2.72 -9.14
N LEU A 155 -2.01 1.79 -9.49
CA LEU A 155 -1.72 0.68 -10.39
C LEU A 155 -1.87 1.04 -11.88
N ASN A 156 -2.68 2.06 -12.21
CA ASN A 156 -2.89 2.52 -13.58
C ASN A 156 -2.35 3.94 -13.85
N PRO A 157 -1.05 4.24 -13.61
CA PRO A 157 -0.50 5.56 -13.89
C PRO A 157 -0.40 5.89 -15.40
N PHE A 158 -0.68 4.92 -16.28
CA PHE A 158 -0.47 5.01 -17.74
C PHE A 158 -1.68 4.63 -18.59
N ASP A 159 -2.91 4.68 -18.06
CA ASP A 159 -4.09 4.56 -18.93
C ASP A 159 -4.17 5.82 -19.81
N GLY A 160 -3.62 5.73 -21.02
CA GLY A 160 -3.59 6.79 -22.03
C GLY A 160 -4.99 7.27 -22.46
N SER A 161 -6.05 6.62 -21.98
CA SER A 161 -7.44 7.07 -22.08
C SER A 161 -7.76 8.25 -21.15
N ASN A 162 -6.97 8.49 -20.10
CA ASN A 162 -6.98 9.75 -19.34
C ASN A 162 -6.03 10.82 -19.94
N VAL A 163 -5.36 10.51 -21.06
CA VAL A 163 -4.51 11.45 -21.84
C VAL A 163 -5.30 12.04 -23.04
N PHE A 164 -6.63 12.03 -22.98
CA PHE A 164 -7.48 12.86 -23.83
C PHE A 164 -8.03 14.07 -23.06
N CYS A 165 -7.14 15.03 -22.79
CA CYS A 165 -7.40 16.39 -23.27
C CYS A 165 -6.49 16.62 -24.46
N SER A 166 -6.87 16.04 -25.60
CA SER A 166 -6.41 16.52 -26.90
C SER A 166 -7.04 17.89 -27.13
N SER A 167 -6.19 18.91 -27.26
CA SER A 167 -6.40 20.09 -28.10
C SER A 167 -7.69 20.91 -27.89
N CYS A 168 -7.55 22.05 -27.23
CA CYS A 168 -8.11 23.35 -27.64
C CYS A 168 -7.24 24.46 -27.02
#